data_AF-A0A6M3LWQ4-F1
#
_entry.id   AF-A0A6M3LWQ4-F1
#
_cell.length_a   1.000
_cell.length_b   1.000
_cell.length_c   1.000
_cell.angle_alpha   90.00
_cell.angle_beta   90.00
_cell.angle_gamma   90.00
#
_symmetry.space_group_name_H-M   'P 1'
#
loop_
_entity.id
_entity.type
_entity.pdbx_description
1 polymer ?
#
loop_
_entity_poly.entity_id
_entity_poly.type
_entity_poly.pdbx_seq_one_letter_code
_entity_poly.pdbx_strand_id
1 'polypeptide(L)'
;MRKPTDLIAICEKDGEESIKKQLIERTRFSHDECSVVEEWLRRKEEERALDSSSKRDAREEETLSIAREANRIASNALSEAKRANRSRWKDRAMTIIAIIIAAIAARADIMWLISALIKKISP
;
A
#
# COMPACT_ATOMS: atom_id res chain seq x y z
N MET A 1 -15.50 -55.94 9.80
CA MET A 1 -15.48 -54.47 9.89
C MET A 1 -14.10 -54.02 10.34
N ARG A 2 -13.45 -53.14 9.58
CA ARG A 2 -12.22 -52.46 10.05
C ARG A 2 -12.59 -51.41 11.09
N LYS A 3 -11.66 -51.09 12.00
CA LYS A 3 -11.89 -49.99 12.95
C LYS A 3 -11.85 -48.65 12.21
N PRO A 4 -12.63 -47.64 12.62
CA PRO A 4 -12.61 -46.31 12.01
C PRO A 4 -11.22 -45.68 11.93
N THR A 5 -10.38 -45.90 12.95
CA THR A 5 -9.00 -45.40 12.99
C THR A 5 -8.12 -46.03 11.92
N ASP A 6 -8.29 -47.33 11.64
CA ASP A 6 -7.54 -48.04 10.60
C ASP A 6 -7.97 -47.58 9.21
N LEU A 7 -9.25 -47.25 9.02
CA LEU A 7 -9.78 -46.70 7.77
C LEU A 7 -9.20 -45.32 7.46
N ILE A 8 -9.15 -44.44 8.46
CA ILE A 8 -8.55 -43.11 8.29
C ILE A 8 -7.07 -43.23 7.91
N ALA A 9 -6.32 -44.12 8.56
CA ALA A 9 -4.91 -44.36 8.23
C ALA A 9 -4.73 -44.89 6.79
N ILE A 10 -5.64 -45.73 6.30
CA ILE A 10 -5.66 -46.18 4.90
C ILE A 10 -5.97 -45.01 3.96
N CYS A 11 -6.92 -44.15 4.31
CA CYS A 11 -7.26 -42.97 3.52
C CYS A 11 -6.08 -41.98 3.40
N GLU A 12 -5.39 -41.70 4.50
CA GLU A 12 -4.19 -40.86 4.51
C GLU A 12 -3.06 -41.46 3.66
N LYS A 13 -2.87 -42.78 3.74
CA LYS A 13 -1.81 -43.48 2.99
C LYS A 13 -2.08 -43.50 1.48
N ASP A 14 -3.32 -43.76 1.09
CA ASP A 14 -3.67 -43.97 -0.32
C ASP A 14 -3.98 -42.67 -1.06
N GLY A 15 -4.26 -41.60 -0.32
CA GLY A 15 -4.45 -40.25 -0.86
C GLY A 15 -5.88 -39.98 -1.36
N GLU A 16 -6.26 -38.72 -1.30
CA GLU A 16 -7.64 -38.24 -1.52
C GLU A 16 -8.23 -38.67 -2.87
N GLU A 17 -7.49 -38.53 -3.96
CA GLU A 17 -7.96 -38.86 -5.32
C GLU A 17 -8.19 -40.36 -5.53
N SER A 18 -7.33 -41.19 -4.94
CA SER A 18 -7.48 -42.65 -4.98
C SER A 18 -8.72 -43.08 -4.20
N ILE A 19 -8.95 -42.48 -3.03
CA ILE A 19 -10.11 -42.75 -2.20
C ILE A 19 -11.41 -42.30 -2.87
N LYS A 20 -11.46 -41.12 -3.47
CA LYS A 20 -12.62 -40.64 -4.26
C LYS A 20 -12.98 -41.62 -5.36
N LYS A 21 -11.98 -42.06 -6.14
CA LYS A 21 -12.18 -43.02 -7.23
C LYS A 21 -12.75 -44.35 -6.70
N GLN A 22 -12.19 -44.87 -5.61
CA GLN A 22 -12.64 -46.12 -4.99
C GLN A 22 -14.04 -46.02 -4.36
N LEU A 23 -14.42 -44.85 -3.86
CA LEU A 23 -15.75 -44.58 -3.34
C LEU A 23 -16.80 -44.57 -4.47
N ILE A 24 -16.48 -43.93 -5.60
CA ILE A 24 -17.35 -43.90 -6.80
C ILE A 24 -17.52 -45.31 -7.39
N GLU A 25 -16.42 -46.05 -7.51
CA GLU A 25 -16.42 -47.40 -8.08
C GLU A 25 -17.02 -48.44 -7.13
N ARG A 26 -17.24 -48.09 -5.84
CA ARG A 26 -17.73 -48.98 -4.77
C ARG A 26 -16.96 -50.30 -4.65
N THR A 27 -15.68 -50.29 -5.01
CA THR A 27 -14.86 -51.50 -5.15
C THR A 27 -14.21 -51.94 -3.84
N ARG A 28 -14.04 -51.04 -2.85
CA ARG A 28 -13.17 -51.29 -1.70
C ARG A 28 -13.78 -51.08 -0.32
N PHE A 29 -14.82 -50.26 -0.24
CA PHE A 29 -15.47 -49.89 1.03
C PHE A 29 -16.83 -50.55 1.12
N SER A 30 -17.11 -51.17 2.26
CA SER A 30 -18.45 -51.61 2.60
C SER A 30 -19.34 -50.41 2.92
N HIS A 31 -20.67 -50.59 2.88
CA HIS A 31 -21.64 -49.50 3.06
C HIS A 31 -21.42 -48.72 4.37
N ASP A 32 -21.07 -49.41 5.45
CA ASP A 32 -20.82 -48.79 6.76
C ASP A 32 -19.48 -48.02 6.77
N GLU A 33 -18.49 -48.48 6.01
CA GLU A 33 -17.18 -47.81 5.89
C GLU A 33 -17.26 -46.54 5.04
N CYS A 34 -18.21 -46.45 4.09
CA CYS A 34 -18.40 -45.27 3.25
C CYS A 34 -18.66 -44.00 4.08
N SER A 35 -19.45 -44.10 5.15
CA SER A 35 -19.76 -42.96 6.03
C SER A 35 -18.50 -42.33 6.66
N VAL A 36 -17.56 -43.18 7.10
CA VAL A 36 -16.29 -42.74 7.71
C VAL A 36 -15.37 -42.11 6.66
N VAL A 37 -15.35 -42.68 5.46
CA VAL A 37 -14.55 -42.18 4.33
C VAL A 37 -15.08 -40.84 3.81
N GLU A 38 -16.40 -40.69 3.71
CA GLU A 38 -17.06 -39.44 3.32
C GLU A 38 -16.81 -38.34 4.36
N GLU A 39 -16.88 -38.65 5.65
CA GLU A 39 -16.54 -37.72 6.72
C GLU A 39 -15.07 -37.29 6.64
N TRP A 40 -14.16 -38.23 6.35
CA TRP A 40 -12.74 -37.91 6.15
C TRP A 40 -12.53 -36.98 4.94
N LEU A 41 -13.19 -37.25 3.81
CA LEU A 41 -13.15 -36.38 2.63
C LEU A 41 -13.71 -34.99 2.94
N ARG A 42 -14.81 -34.91 3.70
CA ARG A 42 -15.40 -33.64 4.13
C ARG A 42 -14.41 -32.82 4.97
N ARG A 43 -13.74 -33.46 5.92
CA ARG A 43 -12.73 -32.79 6.77
C ARG A 43 -11.53 -32.27 5.97
N LYS A 44 -11.06 -33.01 4.96
CA LYS A 44 -10.00 -32.53 4.06
C LYS A 44 -10.44 -31.32 3.24
N GLU A 45 -11.69 -31.30 2.78
CA GLU A 45 -12.25 -30.14 2.08
C GLU A 45 -12.34 -28.91 3.00
N GLU A 46 -12.86 -29.09 4.22
CA GLU A 46 -12.92 -28.03 5.23
C GLU A 46 -11.53 -27.46 5.56
N GLU A 47 -10.52 -28.32 5.69
CA GLU A 47 -9.13 -27.91 5.93
C GLU A 47 -8.58 -27.06 4.76
N ARG A 48 -8.84 -27.47 3.51
CA ARG A 48 -8.46 -26.68 2.32
C ARG A 48 -9.20 -25.36 2.22
N ALA A 49 -10.48 -25.33 2.57
CA ALA A 49 -11.28 -24.11 2.56
C ALA A 49 -10.75 -23.11 3.61
N LEU A 50 -10.40 -23.59 4.80
CA LEU A 50 -9.79 -22.78 5.86
C LEU A 50 -8.41 -22.25 5.46
N ASP A 51 -7.54 -23.09 4.88
CA ASP A 51 -6.21 -22.67 4.41
C ASP A 51 -6.30 -21.67 3.24
N SER A 52 -7.28 -21.85 2.36
CA SER A 52 -7.53 -20.91 1.27
C SER A 52 -8.05 -19.57 1.79
N SER A 53 -8.93 -19.58 2.81
CA SER A 53 -9.42 -18.37 3.46
C SER A 53 -8.29 -17.63 4.19
N SER A 54 -7.47 -18.33 4.97
CA SER A 54 -6.36 -17.72 5.71
C SER A 54 -5.34 -17.07 4.78
N LYS A 55 -5.02 -17.71 3.65
CA LYS A 55 -4.16 -17.14 2.59
C LYS A 55 -4.79 -15.94 1.89
N ARG A 56 -6.12 -15.86 1.81
CA ARG A 56 -6.80 -14.69 1.26
C ARG A 56 -6.73 -13.54 2.25
N ASP A 57 -7.09 -13.78 3.50
CA ASP A 57 -7.10 -12.77 4.56
C ASP A 57 -5.69 -12.20 4.79
N ALA A 58 -4.65 -13.04 4.73
CA ALA A 58 -3.26 -12.60 4.79
C ALA A 58 -2.86 -11.68 3.63
N ARG A 59 -3.31 -11.99 2.40
CA ARG A 59 -3.06 -11.14 1.22
C ARG A 59 -3.82 -9.82 1.29
N GLU A 60 -5.04 -9.84 1.81
CA GLU A 60 -5.85 -8.64 2.03
C GLU A 60 -5.21 -7.73 3.08
N GLU A 61 -4.74 -8.27 4.21
CA GLU A 61 -4.05 -7.48 5.23
C GLU A 61 -2.72 -6.89 4.71
N GLU A 62 -1.93 -7.65 3.95
CA GLU A 62 -0.71 -7.15 3.31
C GLU A 62 -1.02 -5.98 2.35
N THR A 63 -2.05 -6.14 1.52
CA THR A 63 -2.48 -5.09 0.57
C THR A 63 -2.95 -3.84 1.31
N LEU A 64 -3.73 -4.00 2.37
CA LEU A 64 -4.18 -2.89 3.21
C LEU A 64 -3.01 -2.19 3.92
N SER A 65 -2.02 -2.94 4.40
CA SER A 65 -0.80 -2.41 5.00
C SER A 65 -0.01 -1.56 4.01
N ILE A 66 0.20 -2.06 2.79
CA ILE A 66 0.87 -1.32 1.70
C ILE A 66 0.09 -0.03 1.37
N ALA A 67 -1.23 -0.11 1.24
CA ALA A 67 -2.06 1.06 0.93
C ALA A 67 -2.00 2.13 2.03
N ARG A 68 -2.01 1.72 3.31
CA ARG A 68 -1.85 2.62 4.46
C ARG A 68 -0.48 3.29 4.45
N GLU A 69 0.58 2.53 4.18
CA GLU A 69 1.94 3.06 4.14
C GLU A 69 2.15 4.02 2.96
N ALA A 70 1.62 3.68 1.78
CA ALA A 70 1.64 4.57 0.62
C ALA A 70 0.90 5.89 0.89
N ASN A 71 -0.26 5.83 1.54
CA ASN A 71 -1.00 7.03 1.96
C ASN A 71 -0.21 7.86 2.99
N ARG A 72 0.48 7.21 3.93
CA ARG A 72 1.33 7.89 4.91
C ARG A 72 2.47 8.64 4.21
N ILE A 73 3.16 8.00 3.26
CA ILE A 73 4.24 8.61 2.47
C ILE A 73 3.71 9.78 1.64
N ALA A 74 2.58 9.61 0.94
CA ALA A 74 1.97 10.66 0.15
C ALA A 74 1.55 11.87 1.01
N SER A 75 0.98 11.62 2.19
CA SER A 75 0.61 12.67 3.15
C SER A 75 1.84 13.44 3.65
N ASN A 76 2.91 12.74 4.00
CA ASN A 76 4.17 13.35 4.42
C ASN A 76 4.77 14.21 3.30
N ALA A 77 4.86 13.67 2.08
CA ALA A 77 5.35 14.41 0.91
C ALA A 77 4.52 15.66 0.62
N LEU A 78 3.18 15.58 0.73
CA LEU A 78 2.30 16.73 0.58
C LEU A 78 2.55 17.79 1.66
N SER A 79 2.79 17.38 2.91
CA SER A 79 3.08 18.28 4.02
C SER A 79 4.42 19.01 3.83
N GLU A 80 5.44 18.30 3.36
CA GLU A 80 6.76 18.84 3.02
C GLU A 80 6.68 19.80 1.85
N ALA A 81 5.96 19.43 0.78
CA ALA A 81 5.72 20.29 -0.36
C ALA A 81 5.01 21.59 0.04
N LYS A 82 3.99 21.52 0.91
CA LYS A 82 3.31 22.71 1.45
C LYS A 82 4.25 23.59 2.29
N ARG A 83 5.16 22.98 3.06
CA ARG A 83 6.14 23.71 3.87
C ARG A 83 7.18 24.40 2.98
N ALA A 84 7.71 23.69 1.98
CA ALA A 84 8.65 24.22 1.01
C ALA A 84 8.04 25.38 0.20
N ASN A 85 6.78 25.23 -0.24
CA ASN A 85 6.10 26.29 -1.00
C ASN A 85 5.88 27.56 -0.16
N ARG A 86 5.53 27.40 1.13
CA ARG A 86 5.43 28.54 2.05
C ARG A 86 6.77 29.26 2.27
N SER A 87 7.87 28.53 2.36
CA SER A 87 9.21 29.14 2.44
C SER A 87 9.53 29.93 1.17
N ARG A 88 9.34 29.31 0.00
CA ARG A 88 9.59 29.95 -1.30
C ARG A 88 8.77 31.23 -1.50
N TRP A 89 7.54 31.26 -1.00
CA TRP A 89 6.71 32.47 -1.08
C TRP A 89 7.31 33.63 -0.28
N LYS A 90 7.82 33.37 0.93
CA LYS A 90 8.51 34.39 1.74
C LYS A 90 9.77 34.91 1.06
N ASP A 91 10.59 34.01 0.53
CA ASP A 91 11.83 34.39 -0.16
C ASP A 91 11.55 35.25 -1.40
N ARG A 92 10.53 34.87 -2.19
CA ARG A 92 10.07 35.66 -3.33
C ARG A 92 9.53 37.03 -2.91
N ALA A 93 8.73 37.11 -1.86
CA ALA A 93 8.22 38.38 -1.35
C ALA A 93 9.36 39.31 -0.90
N MET A 94 10.34 38.79 -0.16
CA MET A 94 11.53 39.56 0.25
C MET A 94 12.36 40.02 -0.95
N THR A 95 12.53 39.17 -1.95
CA THR A 95 13.25 39.51 -3.18
C THR A 95 12.55 40.65 -3.93
N ILE A 96 11.23 40.59 -4.07
CA ILE A 96 10.44 41.64 -4.72
C ILE A 96 10.58 42.97 -3.94
N ILE A 97 10.46 42.94 -2.61
CA ILE A 97 10.63 44.13 -1.77
C ILE A 97 12.04 44.72 -1.95
N ALA A 98 13.09 43.89 -1.94
CA ALA A 98 14.46 44.33 -2.15
C ALA A 98 14.65 44.99 -3.53
N ILE A 99 14.06 44.43 -4.59
CA ILE A 99 14.08 45.02 -5.94
C ILE A 99 13.40 46.40 -5.94
N ILE A 100 12.25 46.54 -5.29
CA ILE A 100 11.53 47.83 -5.21
C ILE A 100 12.39 48.87 -4.49
N ILE A 101 12.98 48.53 -3.35
CA ILE A 101 13.85 49.44 -2.58
C ILE A 101 15.06 49.85 -3.43
N ALA A 102 15.72 48.89 -4.09
CA ALA A 102 16.87 49.16 -4.95
C ALA A 102 16.50 50.10 -6.11
N ALA A 103 15.34 49.92 -6.74
CA ALA A 103 14.86 50.78 -7.81
C ALA A 103 14.58 52.22 -7.33
N ILE A 104 13.99 52.38 -6.14
CA ILE A 104 13.75 53.70 -5.54
C ILE A 104 15.07 54.40 -5.21
N ALA A 105 16.03 53.69 -4.61
CA ALA A 105 17.35 54.24 -4.29
C ALA A 105 18.08 54.69 -5.55
N ALA A 106 18.14 53.84 -6.58
CA ALA A 106 18.75 54.18 -7.86
C ALA A 106 18.10 55.42 -8.50
N ARG A 107 16.77 55.55 -8.43
CA ARG A 107 16.07 56.74 -8.93
C ARG A 107 16.46 58.01 -8.15
N ALA A 108 16.57 57.92 -6.83
CA ALA A 108 16.96 59.06 -5.99
C ALA A 108 18.38 59.52 -6.30
N ASP A 109 19.32 58.59 -6.48
CA ASP A 109 20.70 58.89 -6.84
C ASP A 109 20.79 59.56 -8.23
N ILE A 110 20.04 59.07 -9.21
CA ILE A 110 19.96 59.69 -10.54
C ILE A 110 19.42 61.12 -10.46
N MET A 111 18.34 61.33 -9.71
CA MET A 111 17.75 62.67 -9.53
C MET A 111 18.70 63.64 -8.82
N TRP A 112 19.43 63.15 -7.82
CA TRP A 112 20.46 63.94 -7.13
C TRP A 112 21.58 64.36 -8.08
N LEU A 113 22.10 63.43 -8.90
CA LEU A 113 23.12 63.72 -9.91
C LEU A 113 22.66 64.77 -10.93
N ILE A 114 21.42 64.65 -11.43
CA ILE A 114 20.83 65.63 -12.36
C ILE A 114 20.73 67.01 -11.71
N SER A 115 20.25 67.08 -10.46
CA SER A 115 20.11 68.34 -9.73
C SER A 115 21.46 69.02 -9.49
N ALA A 116 22.48 68.23 -9.13
CA ALA A 116 23.85 68.70 -8.95
C ALA A 116 24.46 69.24 -10.26
N LEU A 117 24.19 68.57 -11.39
CA LEU A 117 24.61 69.03 -12.72
C LEU A 117 23.95 70.35 -13.12
N ILE A 118 22.63 70.48 -12.95
CA ILE A 118 21.90 71.71 -13.27
C ILE A 118 22.43 72.89 -12.44
N LYS A 119 22.65 72.68 -11.14
CA LYS A 119 23.19 73.71 -10.24
C LYS A 119 24.60 74.16 -10.65
N LYS A 120 25.41 73.27 -11.24
CA LYS A 120 26.76 73.61 -11.72
C LYS A 120 26.75 74.40 -13.03
N ILE A 121 25.71 74.24 -13.85
CA ILE A 121 25.60 74.87 -15.18
C ILE A 121 24.89 76.24 -15.10
N SER A 122 24.03 76.45 -14.09
CA SER A 122 23.35 77.74 -13.89
C SER A 122 24.25 78.70 -13.09
N PRO A 123 24.73 79.83 -13.68
CA PRO A 123 25.56 80.82 -13.00
C PRO A 123 24.81 81.62 -11.93
#